data_AF-A0A9E3NLZ3-F1
#
_entry.id   AF-A0A9E3NLZ3-F1
#
_cell.length_a   1.000
_cell.length_b   1.000
_cell.length_c   1.000
_cell.angle_alpha   90.00
_cell.angle_beta   90.00
_cell.angle_gamma   90.00
#
_symmetry.space_group_name_H-M   'P 1'
#
loop_
_entity.id
_entity.type
_entity.pdbx_description
1 polymer ?
#
loop_
_entity_poly.entity_id
_entity_poly.type
_entity_poly.pdbx_seq_one_letter_code
_entity_poly.pdbx_strand_id
1 'polypeptide(L)'
;MRVLILCVLCFITFTTKSQSDSLIVVEGRVLNADTKEPVVARITYQNLPYGNRMGVINNSAFSFPLFDGERYSITVEASGFASAKYMLDPAEANAEKRIVKDIELHHTTGATKKHSAGYVMRLDNLIFEVAKSKIDPDSYAELDLLVKMMNEHKSMVIQLEGHTDYLGDAKKNLKLSQDRVDAVRDYLIARGIHKNRIKLKAFGGTMPLSRDNTPEGHRLNRRVEVRILQE
;
A
#
# COMPACT_ATOMS: atom_id res chain seq x y z
N MET A 1 -9.69 -52.88 -56.78
CA MET A 1 -9.86 -51.43 -56.52
C MET A 1 -9.33 -51.11 -55.13
N ARG A 2 -8.16 -50.47 -55.02
CA ARG A 2 -7.59 -50.00 -53.74
C ARG A 2 -7.91 -48.51 -53.62
N VAL A 3 -8.66 -48.12 -52.60
CA VAL A 3 -8.96 -46.72 -52.29
C VAL A 3 -7.82 -46.18 -51.43
N LEU A 4 -7.11 -45.17 -51.96
CA LEU A 4 -6.02 -44.48 -51.31
C LEU A 4 -6.59 -43.35 -50.43
N ILE A 5 -6.48 -43.47 -49.11
CA ILE A 5 -6.85 -42.39 -48.17
C ILE A 5 -5.67 -41.41 -48.11
N LEU A 6 -5.86 -40.23 -48.69
CA LEU A 6 -4.89 -39.13 -48.67
C LEU A 6 -5.04 -38.39 -47.33
N CYS A 7 -4.15 -38.66 -46.38
CA CYS A 7 -4.11 -37.99 -45.09
C CYS A 7 -3.43 -36.62 -45.27
N VAL A 8 -4.22 -35.55 -45.35
CA VAL A 8 -3.70 -34.17 -45.39
C VAL A 8 -3.24 -33.78 -43.99
N LEU A 9 -1.92 -33.86 -43.74
CA LEU A 9 -1.32 -33.24 -42.56
C LEU A 9 -1.34 -31.72 -42.73
N CYS A 10 -2.31 -31.07 -42.09
CA CYS A 10 -2.30 -29.63 -41.91
C CYS A 10 -1.24 -29.28 -40.84
N PHE A 11 -0.06 -28.85 -41.28
CA PHE A 11 0.93 -28.23 -40.41
C PHE A 11 0.39 -26.88 -39.95
N ILE A 12 -0.25 -26.86 -38.78
CA ILE A 12 -0.49 -25.62 -38.05
C ILE A 12 0.88 -25.15 -37.57
N THR A 13 1.49 -24.21 -38.29
CA THR A 13 2.64 -23.47 -37.79
C THR A 13 2.17 -22.62 -36.62
N PHE A 14 2.34 -23.11 -35.39
CA PHE A 14 2.32 -22.23 -34.23
C PHE A 14 3.53 -21.32 -34.34
N THR A 15 3.30 -20.11 -34.84
CA THR A 15 4.24 -19.01 -34.63
C THR A 15 4.17 -18.68 -33.15
N THR A 16 5.00 -19.36 -32.36
CA THR A 16 5.37 -18.85 -31.04
C THR A 16 5.99 -17.50 -31.29
N LYS A 17 5.21 -16.43 -31.11
CA LYS A 17 5.74 -15.08 -31.00
C LYS A 17 6.72 -15.16 -29.84
N SER A 18 8.00 -15.34 -30.15
CA SER A 18 9.08 -15.22 -29.18
C SER A 18 8.97 -13.80 -28.69
N GLN A 19 8.26 -13.62 -27.58
CA GLN A 19 8.18 -12.36 -26.87
C GLN A 19 9.61 -12.11 -26.44
N SER A 20 10.31 -11.28 -27.21
CA SER A 20 11.65 -10.87 -26.85
C SER A 20 11.52 -10.21 -25.49
N ASP A 21 12.07 -10.85 -24.46
CA ASP A 21 12.27 -10.24 -23.15
C ASP A 21 13.19 -9.03 -23.39
N SER A 22 12.59 -7.90 -23.75
CA SER A 22 13.32 -6.67 -23.99
C SER A 22 13.75 -6.18 -22.62
N LEU A 23 15.04 -6.33 -22.36
CA LEU A 23 15.67 -5.81 -21.16
C LEU A 23 15.58 -4.29 -21.17
N ILE A 24 14.89 -3.74 -20.18
CA ILE A 24 14.83 -2.31 -19.91
C ILE A 24 15.63 -2.05 -18.65
N VAL A 25 16.41 -0.97 -18.61
CA VAL A 25 17.21 -0.63 -17.42
C VAL A 25 16.54 0.52 -16.70
N VAL A 26 16.22 0.31 -15.43
CA VAL A 26 15.85 1.40 -14.52
C VAL A 26 17.10 1.87 -13.83
N GLU A 27 17.32 3.18 -13.78
CA GLU A 27 18.42 3.78 -13.06
C GLU A 27 18.02 5.10 -12.41
N GLY A 28 18.71 5.45 -11.33
CA GLY A 28 18.44 6.69 -10.62
C GLY A 28 19.25 6.85 -9.35
N ARG A 29 19.15 8.03 -8.75
CA ARG A 29 19.77 8.38 -7.47
C ARG A 29 18.70 8.56 -6.41
N VAL A 30 19.06 8.28 -5.18
CA VAL A 30 18.27 8.61 -3.99
C VAL A 30 18.86 9.85 -3.37
N LEU A 31 18.07 10.91 -3.31
CA LEU A 31 18.50 12.24 -2.89
C LEU A 31 17.68 12.71 -1.69
N ASN A 32 18.28 13.51 -0.84
CA ASN A 32 17.56 14.32 0.13
C ASN A 32 16.76 15.39 -0.63
N ALA A 33 15.45 15.46 -0.42
CA ALA A 33 14.61 16.41 -1.12
C ALA A 33 14.99 17.88 -0.83
N ASP A 34 15.47 18.15 0.38
CA ASP A 34 15.78 19.49 0.88
C ASP A 34 17.22 19.90 0.48
N THR A 35 18.21 19.05 0.77
CA THR A 35 19.63 19.38 0.53
C THR A 35 20.12 18.98 -0.86
N LYS A 36 19.37 18.14 -1.57
CA LYS A 36 19.77 17.47 -2.83
C LYS A 36 20.99 16.55 -2.71
N GLU A 37 21.45 16.27 -1.49
CA GLU A 37 22.58 15.37 -1.23
C GLU A 37 22.18 13.90 -1.42
N PRO A 38 23.09 13.02 -1.86
CA PRO A 38 22.80 11.59 -1.97
C PRO A 38 22.49 10.95 -0.61
N VAL A 39 21.46 10.11 -0.56
CA VAL A 39 21.05 9.37 0.64
C VAL A 39 21.25 7.88 0.42
N VAL A 40 22.08 7.23 1.23
CA VAL A 40 22.21 5.78 1.21
C VAL A 40 20.91 5.17 1.72
N ALA A 41 20.25 4.39 0.87
CA ALA A 41 18.95 3.80 1.16
C ALA A 41 18.92 2.31 0.84
N ARG A 42 18.02 1.59 1.51
CA ARG A 42 17.59 0.26 1.12
C ARG A 42 16.52 0.39 0.05
N ILE A 43 16.81 -0.12 -1.14
CA ILE A 43 15.97 -0.05 -2.33
C ILE A 43 15.54 -1.48 -2.67
N THR A 44 14.26 -1.77 -2.51
CA THR A 44 13.67 -3.08 -2.82
C THR A 44 12.82 -2.95 -4.07
N TYR A 45 13.06 -3.78 -5.08
CA TYR A 45 12.20 -3.87 -6.25
C TYR A 45 11.63 -5.28 -6.39
N GLN A 46 10.42 -5.38 -6.93
CA GLN A 46 9.77 -6.66 -7.20
C GLN A 46 8.81 -6.54 -8.40
N ASN A 47 8.72 -7.59 -9.22
CA ASN A 47 7.70 -7.67 -10.28
C ASN A 47 6.32 -8.01 -9.70
N LEU A 48 5.27 -7.66 -10.43
CA LEU A 48 3.88 -7.84 -10.02
C LEU A 48 3.11 -8.65 -11.07
N PRO A 49 2.11 -9.45 -10.64
CA PRO A 49 1.60 -9.53 -9.26
C PRO A 49 2.36 -10.51 -8.35
N TYR A 50 3.21 -11.38 -8.90
CA TYR A 50 3.70 -12.58 -8.19
C TYR A 50 5.00 -12.38 -7.41
N GLY A 51 5.77 -11.30 -7.63
CA GLY A 51 7.00 -11.03 -6.87
C GLY A 51 8.14 -12.04 -7.06
N ASN A 52 8.05 -12.89 -8.09
CA ASN A 52 9.05 -13.92 -8.39
C ASN A 52 10.39 -13.36 -8.88
N ARG A 53 10.44 -12.08 -9.26
CA ARG A 53 11.66 -11.32 -9.56
C ARG A 53 11.77 -10.19 -8.56
N MET A 54 12.62 -10.35 -7.55
CA MET A 54 12.87 -9.34 -6.54
C MET A 54 14.37 -9.11 -6.33
N GLY A 55 14.73 -7.89 -5.93
CA GLY A 55 16.09 -7.56 -5.59
C GLY A 55 16.17 -6.44 -4.55
N VAL A 56 17.33 -6.35 -3.91
CA VAL A 56 17.62 -5.35 -2.89
C VAL A 56 18.97 -4.71 -3.21
N ILE A 57 18.99 -3.38 -3.20
CA ILE A 57 20.19 -2.56 -3.39
C ILE A 57 20.33 -1.68 -2.14
N ASN A 58 21.52 -1.60 -1.56
CA ASN A 58 21.79 -0.72 -0.41
C ASN A 58 22.83 0.32 -0.81
N ASN A 59 22.39 1.41 -1.44
CA ASN A 59 23.27 2.44 -1.96
C ASN A 59 22.48 3.76 -2.17
N SER A 60 23.17 4.84 -2.52
CA SER A 60 22.55 6.12 -2.89
C SER A 60 22.21 6.24 -4.38
N ALA A 61 22.55 5.22 -5.17
CA ALA A 61 22.16 5.08 -6.56
C ALA A 61 21.76 3.63 -6.84
N PHE A 62 20.88 3.44 -7.82
CA PHE A 62 20.40 2.13 -8.21
C PHE A 62 20.42 1.98 -9.73
N SER A 63 20.64 0.75 -10.16
CA SER A 63 20.40 0.30 -11.52
C SER A 63 19.94 -1.15 -11.46
N PHE A 64 18.83 -1.47 -12.12
CA PHE A 64 18.32 -2.84 -12.19
C PHE A 64 17.50 -3.08 -13.46
N PRO A 65 17.47 -4.33 -13.96
CA PRO A 65 16.69 -4.66 -15.14
C PRO A 65 15.21 -4.81 -14.84
N LEU A 66 14.38 -4.36 -15.79
CA LEU A 66 12.99 -4.72 -15.96
C LEU A 66 12.82 -5.60 -17.18
N PHE A 67 11.83 -6.47 -17.12
CA PHE A 67 11.39 -7.28 -18.24
C PHE A 67 10.05 -6.75 -18.76
N ASP A 68 9.95 -6.65 -20.07
CA ASP A 68 8.74 -6.19 -20.75
C ASP A 68 7.52 -7.07 -20.40
N GLY A 69 6.33 -6.48 -20.37
CA GLY A 69 5.08 -7.17 -20.03
C GLY A 69 4.79 -7.36 -18.54
N GLU A 70 5.71 -7.01 -17.63
CA GLU A 70 5.49 -7.05 -16.18
C GLU A 70 5.65 -5.65 -15.54
N ARG A 71 4.76 -5.30 -14.60
CA ARG A 71 4.94 -4.09 -13.78
C ARG A 71 5.79 -4.38 -12.56
N TYR A 72 6.47 -3.36 -12.06
CA TYR A 72 7.34 -3.49 -10.89
C TYR A 72 6.95 -2.49 -9.82
N SER A 73 7.11 -2.86 -8.55
CA SER A 73 7.08 -1.90 -7.44
C SER A 73 8.48 -1.70 -6.89
N ILE A 74 8.89 -0.45 -6.71
CA ILE A 74 10.12 -0.05 -6.03
C ILE A 74 9.76 0.61 -4.70
N THR A 75 10.41 0.18 -3.62
CA THR A 75 10.29 0.75 -2.27
C THR A 75 11.66 1.21 -1.81
N VAL A 76 11.76 2.44 -1.33
CA VAL A 76 13.01 3.08 -0.91
C VAL A 76 12.90 3.55 0.53
N GLU A 77 13.79 3.04 1.37
CA GLU A 77 13.79 3.27 2.81
C GLU A 77 15.18 3.72 3.26
N ALA A 78 15.25 4.82 4.02
CA ALA A 78 16.49 5.29 4.63
C ALA A 78 16.21 5.78 6.05
N SER A 79 17.17 5.56 6.95
CA SER A 79 17.04 6.01 8.34
C SER A 79 16.90 7.52 8.41
N GLY A 80 15.87 8.02 9.10
CA GLY A 80 15.61 9.46 9.20
C GLY A 80 14.89 10.06 8.00
N PHE A 81 14.30 9.25 7.12
CA PHE A 81 13.54 9.66 5.94
C PHE A 81 12.22 8.90 5.79
N ALA A 82 11.20 9.53 5.22
CA ALA A 82 9.93 8.88 4.93
C ALA A 82 10.11 7.84 3.81
N SER A 83 9.53 6.64 3.98
CA SER A 83 9.56 5.60 2.94
C SER A 83 8.85 6.08 1.67
N ALA A 84 9.47 5.89 0.52
CA ALA A 84 8.89 6.17 -0.78
C ALA A 84 8.58 4.87 -1.54
N LYS A 85 7.46 4.83 -2.27
CA LYS A 85 7.08 3.68 -3.09
C LYS A 85 6.58 4.15 -4.45
N TYR A 86 7.07 3.52 -5.52
CA TYR A 86 6.66 3.82 -6.89
C TYR A 86 6.32 2.54 -7.66
N MET A 87 5.47 2.71 -8.67
CA MET A 87 5.20 1.70 -9.67
C MET A 87 6.01 2.04 -10.92
N LEU A 88 6.67 1.05 -11.50
CA LEU A 88 7.43 1.18 -12.72
C LEU A 88 6.75 0.33 -13.79
N ASP A 89 6.45 0.97 -14.91
CA ASP A 89 5.91 0.31 -16.09
C ASP A 89 7.00 0.31 -17.18
N PRO A 90 7.43 -0.86 -17.69
CA PRO A 90 8.39 -0.94 -18.79
C PRO A 90 8.00 -0.08 -20.01
N ALA A 91 6.70 0.20 -20.21
CA ALA A 91 6.21 1.07 -21.27
C ALA A 91 6.68 2.54 -21.14
N GLU A 92 7.18 2.96 -19.96
CA GLU A 92 7.72 4.30 -19.73
C GLU A 92 9.19 4.44 -20.19
N ALA A 93 9.80 3.36 -20.70
CA ALA A 93 11.17 3.39 -21.17
C ALA A 93 11.33 4.34 -22.37
N ASN A 94 12.43 5.09 -22.37
CA ASN A 94 12.80 5.95 -23.49
C ASN A 94 13.27 5.12 -24.71
N ALA A 95 13.64 5.80 -25.80
CA ALA A 95 14.13 5.16 -27.03
C ALA A 95 15.37 4.26 -26.83
N GLU A 96 16.10 4.43 -25.72
CA GLU A 96 17.30 3.67 -25.36
C GLU A 96 16.99 2.52 -24.39
N LYS A 97 15.71 2.19 -24.19
CA LYS A 97 15.23 1.18 -23.23
C LYS A 97 15.68 1.50 -21.79
N ARG A 98 15.67 2.78 -21.42
CA ARG A 98 16.01 3.24 -20.08
C ARG A 98 14.84 3.98 -19.42
N ILE A 99 14.70 3.77 -18.12
CA ILE A 99 13.86 4.57 -17.23
C ILE A 99 14.78 5.26 -16.24
N VAL A 100 14.93 6.58 -16.38
CA VAL A 100 15.72 7.40 -15.44
C VAL A 100 14.78 7.99 -14.41
N LYS A 101 14.93 7.61 -13.14
CA LYS A 101 14.06 8.04 -12.05
C LYS A 101 14.86 8.35 -10.79
N ASP A 102 15.19 9.61 -10.59
CA ASP A 102 15.68 10.07 -9.30
C ASP A 102 14.54 10.03 -8.27
N ILE A 103 14.87 9.62 -7.04
CA ILE A 103 13.95 9.48 -5.92
C ILE A 103 14.38 10.45 -4.83
N GLU A 104 13.53 11.43 -4.57
CA GLU A 104 13.75 12.38 -3.48
C GLU A 104 13.07 11.87 -2.21
N LEU A 105 13.83 11.76 -1.14
CA LEU A 105 13.37 11.40 0.18
C LEU A 105 13.30 12.65 1.05
N HIS A 106 12.15 12.86 1.67
CA HIS A 106 11.99 13.90 2.68
C HIS A 106 12.37 13.34 4.04
N HIS A 107 13.12 14.12 4.82
CA HIS A 107 13.47 13.72 6.18
C HIS A 107 12.21 13.37 6.98
N THR A 108 12.31 12.34 7.81
CA THR A 108 11.51 12.25 9.02
C THR A 108 12.07 13.24 10.03
N THR A 109 12.05 14.53 9.72
CA THR A 109 11.78 15.50 10.79
C THR A 109 10.42 15.10 11.38
N GLY A 110 9.98 15.69 12.48
CA GLY A 110 8.58 15.57 12.89
C GLY A 110 7.57 16.14 11.86
N ALA A 111 7.81 16.01 10.55
CA ALA A 111 6.83 16.02 9.49
C ALA A 111 5.80 14.92 9.74
N THR A 112 4.92 15.20 10.70
CA THR A 112 3.50 15.12 10.43
C THR A 112 3.28 15.19 8.92
N LYS A 113 2.83 14.08 8.31
CA LYS A 113 1.96 14.20 7.13
C LYS A 113 1.05 15.38 7.44
N LYS A 114 1.13 16.49 6.70
CA LYS A 114 0.37 17.69 7.06
C LYS A 114 -1.08 17.26 7.22
N HIS A 115 -1.52 17.22 8.47
CA HIS A 115 -2.72 16.55 8.90
C HIS A 115 -3.84 17.58 8.86
N SER A 116 -3.94 18.28 7.73
CA SER A 116 -4.95 19.32 7.54
C SER A 116 -6.33 18.69 7.62
N ALA A 117 -7.32 19.46 8.09
CA ALA A 117 -8.72 19.04 8.08
C ALA A 117 -9.09 18.42 6.71
N GLY A 118 -9.63 17.20 6.74
CA GLY A 118 -9.94 16.38 5.57
C GLY A 118 -8.94 15.25 5.30
N TYR A 119 -7.72 15.29 5.86
CA TYR A 119 -6.73 14.23 5.69
C TYR A 119 -7.24 12.91 6.28
N VAL A 120 -7.08 11.81 5.55
CA VAL A 120 -7.43 10.46 5.98
C VAL A 120 -6.16 9.63 6.12
N MET A 121 -5.91 9.17 7.35
CA MET A 121 -4.84 8.23 7.68
C MET A 121 -5.42 6.83 7.83
N ARG A 122 -4.85 5.84 7.15
CA ARG A 122 -5.18 4.43 7.40
C ARG A 122 -4.28 3.89 8.52
N LEU A 123 -4.85 3.08 9.41
CA LEU A 123 -4.10 2.32 10.41
C LEU A 123 -3.80 0.94 9.80
N ASP A 124 -2.62 0.81 9.21
CA ASP A 124 -2.25 -0.32 8.34
C ASP A 124 -1.88 -1.57 9.14
N ASN A 125 -1.45 -1.39 10.38
CA ASN A 125 -1.05 -2.43 11.32
C ASN A 125 -2.14 -2.68 12.39
N LEU A 126 -3.30 -2.06 12.27
CA LEU A 126 -4.45 -2.31 13.13
C LEU A 126 -5.15 -3.60 12.71
N ILE A 127 -4.98 -4.62 13.53
CA ILE A 127 -5.48 -5.97 13.34
C ILE A 127 -6.61 -6.22 14.34
N PHE A 128 -7.69 -6.80 13.83
CA PHE A 128 -8.79 -7.30 14.63
C PHE A 128 -8.86 -8.82 14.49
N GLU A 129 -9.20 -9.51 15.59
CA GLU A 129 -9.57 -10.93 15.50
C GLU A 129 -10.73 -11.11 14.50
N VAL A 130 -10.74 -12.23 13.77
CA VAL A 130 -11.74 -12.51 12.72
C VAL A 130 -13.15 -12.41 13.29
N ALA A 131 -14.00 -11.63 12.59
CA ALA A 131 -15.39 -11.34 12.98
C ALA A 131 -15.58 -10.69 14.37
N LYS A 132 -14.53 -10.14 14.96
CA LYS A 132 -14.59 -9.46 16.27
C LYS A 132 -14.09 -8.00 16.17
N SER A 133 -14.36 -7.25 17.24
CA SER A 133 -13.86 -5.89 17.48
C SER A 133 -12.68 -5.86 18.46
N LYS A 134 -12.22 -7.01 18.95
CA LYS A 134 -11.05 -7.09 19.82
C LYS A 134 -9.78 -6.77 19.01
N ILE A 135 -9.07 -5.74 19.46
CA ILE A 135 -7.81 -5.27 18.89
C ILE A 135 -6.70 -6.23 19.30
N ASP A 136 -5.88 -6.63 18.33
CA ASP A 136 -4.70 -7.44 18.58
C ASP A 136 -3.62 -6.62 19.32
N PRO A 137 -2.94 -7.18 20.34
CA PRO A 137 -1.85 -6.47 21.03
C PRO A 137 -0.75 -5.94 20.10
N ASP A 138 -0.48 -6.60 18.98
CA ASP A 138 0.53 -6.15 18.00
C ASP A 138 0.14 -4.81 17.34
N SER A 139 -1.14 -4.44 17.41
CA SER A 139 -1.66 -3.16 16.90
C SER A 139 -1.42 -1.97 17.85
N TYR A 140 -1.06 -2.22 19.11
CA TYR A 140 -0.95 -1.14 20.11
C TYR A 140 0.15 -0.14 19.77
N ALA A 141 1.25 -0.57 19.15
CA ALA A 141 2.31 0.33 18.72
C ALA A 141 1.81 1.40 17.74
N GLU A 142 0.96 1.02 16.77
CA GLU A 142 0.39 1.98 15.81
C GLU A 142 -0.63 2.92 16.48
N LEU A 143 -1.45 2.40 17.41
CA LEU A 143 -2.39 3.22 18.16
C LEU A 143 -1.68 4.21 19.10
N ASP A 144 -0.55 3.82 19.69
CA ASP A 144 0.26 4.70 20.53
C ASP A 144 0.89 5.85 19.73
N LEU A 145 1.22 5.63 18.45
CA LEU A 145 1.64 6.71 17.55
C LEU A 145 0.51 7.72 17.32
N LEU A 146 -0.73 7.25 17.14
CA LEU A 146 -1.91 8.13 17.03
C LEU A 146 -2.14 8.92 18.32
N VAL A 147 -2.00 8.28 19.50
CA VAL A 147 -2.08 8.96 20.80
C VAL A 147 -1.02 10.04 20.91
N LYS A 148 0.23 9.74 20.55
CA LYS A 148 1.34 10.70 20.57
C LYS A 148 1.02 11.91 19.69
N MET A 149 0.57 11.69 18.46
CA MET A 149 0.17 12.76 17.54
C MET A 149 -0.95 13.63 18.11
N MET A 150 -2.03 13.03 18.64
CA MET A 150 -3.12 13.80 19.26
C MET A 150 -2.69 14.55 20.53
N ASN A 151 -1.62 14.11 21.19
CA ASN A 151 -1.02 14.80 22.33
C ASN A 151 -0.10 15.95 21.92
N GLU A 152 0.60 15.85 20.79
CA GLU A 152 1.40 16.94 20.23
C GLU A 152 0.50 18.05 19.67
N HIS A 153 -0.65 17.69 19.10
CA HIS A 153 -1.63 18.63 18.55
C HIS A 153 -2.88 18.71 19.43
N LYS A 154 -2.87 19.57 20.47
CA LYS A 154 -3.94 19.60 21.49
C LYS A 154 -5.34 19.99 20.95
N SER A 155 -5.42 20.76 19.86
CA SER A 155 -6.66 21.15 19.18
C SER A 155 -7.18 20.11 18.20
N MET A 156 -6.39 19.07 17.89
CA MET A 156 -6.76 18.10 16.86
C MET A 156 -8.02 17.32 17.22
N VAL A 157 -8.97 17.25 16.29
CA VAL A 157 -10.19 16.43 16.40
C VAL A 157 -10.19 15.43 15.25
N ILE A 158 -10.43 14.15 15.55
CA ILE A 158 -10.44 13.07 14.57
C ILE A 158 -11.83 12.43 14.45
N GLN A 159 -12.06 11.77 13.32
CA GLN A 159 -13.16 10.85 13.08
C GLN A 159 -12.61 9.48 12.71
N LEU A 160 -12.98 8.46 13.48
CA LEU A 160 -12.68 7.06 13.19
C LEU A 160 -13.75 6.50 12.25
N GLU A 161 -13.33 6.00 11.10
CA GLU A 161 -14.18 5.47 10.04
C GLU A 161 -14.00 3.95 9.96
N GLY A 162 -15.04 3.20 10.29
CA GLY A 162 -15.01 1.75 10.39
C GLY A 162 -15.52 1.07 9.12
N HIS A 163 -14.78 0.07 8.66
CA HIS A 163 -15.12 -0.69 7.45
C HIS A 163 -15.06 -2.21 7.71
N THR A 164 -15.86 -2.95 6.95
CA THR A 164 -15.86 -4.41 6.89
C THR A 164 -15.76 -4.90 5.46
N ASP A 165 -15.73 -6.21 5.29
CA ASP A 165 -15.97 -6.84 4.00
C ASP A 165 -17.33 -6.41 3.42
N TYR A 166 -17.39 -6.33 2.09
CA TYR A 166 -18.61 -5.96 1.35
C TYR A 166 -19.58 -7.13 1.21
N LEU A 167 -19.10 -8.35 1.40
CA LEU A 167 -19.89 -9.58 1.41
C LEU A 167 -20.56 -9.79 2.77
N GLY A 168 -21.72 -10.45 2.78
CA GLY A 168 -22.47 -10.80 3.99
C GLY A 168 -23.62 -9.85 4.32
N ASP A 169 -24.17 -10.00 5.53
CA ASP A 169 -25.34 -9.23 5.97
C ASP A 169 -24.96 -7.78 6.30
N ALA A 170 -25.64 -6.82 5.66
CA ALA A 170 -25.34 -5.40 5.77
C ALA A 170 -25.52 -4.87 7.21
N LYS A 171 -26.52 -5.34 7.97
CA LYS A 171 -26.75 -4.89 9.35
C LYS A 171 -25.65 -5.41 10.28
N LYS A 172 -25.24 -6.67 10.11
CA LYS A 172 -24.13 -7.26 10.87
C LYS A 172 -22.81 -6.56 10.55
N ASN A 173 -22.55 -6.27 9.28
CA ASN A 173 -21.36 -5.54 8.84
C ASN A 173 -21.32 -4.12 9.39
N LEU A 174 -22.45 -3.41 9.37
CA LEU A 174 -22.53 -2.07 9.96
C LEU A 174 -22.26 -2.11 11.46
N LYS A 175 -22.89 -3.04 12.19
CA LYS A 175 -22.65 -3.24 13.62
C LYS A 175 -21.18 -3.57 13.91
N LEU A 176 -20.56 -4.48 13.16
CA LEU A 176 -19.17 -4.85 13.34
C LEU A 176 -18.22 -3.67 13.09
N SER A 177 -18.46 -2.87 12.04
CA SER A 177 -17.66 -1.66 11.82
C SER A 177 -17.80 -0.64 12.96
N GLN A 178 -18.99 -0.50 13.54
CA GLN A 178 -19.24 0.36 14.69
C GLN A 178 -18.49 -0.15 15.92
N ASP A 179 -18.62 -1.44 16.24
CA ASP A 179 -17.96 -2.06 17.38
C ASP A 179 -16.42 -1.92 17.30
N ARG A 180 -15.84 -1.94 16.08
CA ARG A 180 -14.40 -1.73 15.86
C ARG A 180 -13.93 -0.31 16.14
N VAL A 181 -14.66 0.70 15.65
CA VAL A 181 -14.29 2.10 15.92
C VAL A 181 -14.54 2.48 17.38
N ASP A 182 -15.52 1.84 18.04
CA ASP A 182 -15.71 1.95 19.49
C ASP A 182 -14.51 1.39 20.25
N ALA A 183 -14.00 0.20 19.89
CA ALA A 183 -12.81 -0.38 20.52
C ALA A 183 -11.57 0.52 20.37
N VAL A 184 -11.36 1.11 19.19
CA VAL A 184 -10.24 2.05 18.97
C VAL A 184 -10.42 3.31 19.80
N ARG A 185 -11.63 3.90 19.84
CA ARG A 185 -11.92 5.06 20.70
C ARG A 185 -11.62 4.76 22.16
N ASP A 186 -12.08 3.62 22.66
CA ASP A 186 -11.94 3.25 24.06
C ASP A 186 -10.46 3.05 24.42
N TYR A 187 -9.65 2.49 23.50
CA TYR A 187 -8.20 2.47 23.63
C TYR A 187 -7.60 3.89 23.75
N LEU A 188 -7.96 4.81 22.85
CA LEU A 188 -7.44 6.18 22.86
C LEU A 188 -7.84 6.94 24.14
N ILE A 189 -9.08 6.74 24.63
CA ILE A 189 -9.56 7.32 25.88
C ILE A 189 -8.78 6.77 27.08
N ALA A 190 -8.51 5.47 27.11
CA ALA A 190 -7.71 4.85 28.16
C ALA A 190 -6.27 5.40 28.21
N ARG A 191 -5.77 5.95 27.09
CA ARG A 191 -4.47 6.64 26.98
C ARG A 191 -4.56 8.17 27.18
N GLY A 192 -5.69 8.67 27.65
CA GLY A 192 -5.86 10.07 28.06
C GLY A 192 -6.38 11.03 26.99
N ILE A 193 -6.78 10.53 25.81
CA ILE A 193 -7.42 11.38 24.79
C ILE A 193 -8.87 11.66 25.19
N HIS A 194 -9.25 12.93 25.27
CA HIS A 194 -10.59 13.31 25.67
C HIS A 194 -11.65 12.91 24.63
N LYS A 195 -12.77 12.32 25.09
CA LYS A 195 -13.83 11.75 24.22
C LYS A 195 -14.38 12.73 23.18
N ASN A 196 -14.47 14.02 23.50
CA ASN A 196 -14.99 15.04 22.58
C ASN A 196 -14.11 15.25 21.32
N ARG A 197 -12.82 14.86 21.38
CA ARG A 197 -11.85 14.93 20.27
C ARG A 197 -11.95 13.75 19.31
N ILE A 198 -12.82 12.78 19.58
CA ILE A 198 -12.97 11.56 18.79
C ILE A 198 -14.42 11.45 18.33
N LYS A 199 -14.65 11.51 17.02
CA LYS A 199 -15.93 11.21 16.36
C LYS A 199 -15.88 9.81 15.76
N LEU A 200 -17.03 9.19 15.58
CA LEU A 200 -17.15 7.84 15.03
C LEU A 200 -18.06 7.85 13.82
N LYS A 201 -17.71 7.06 12.81
CA LYS A 201 -18.59 6.77 11.68
C LYS A 201 -18.39 5.33 11.21
N ALA A 202 -19.49 4.58 11.12
CA ALA A 202 -19.49 3.20 10.67
C ALA A 202 -20.05 3.13 9.25
N PHE A 203 -19.30 2.50 8.34
CA PHE A 203 -19.71 2.32 6.94
C PHE A 203 -20.08 0.88 6.60
N GLY A 204 -19.78 -0.08 7.49
CA GLY A 204 -19.90 -1.51 7.18
C GLY A 204 -19.16 -1.85 5.88
N GLY A 205 -19.82 -2.60 5.00
CA GLY A 205 -19.29 -3.03 3.71
C GLY A 205 -19.56 -2.07 2.54
N THR A 206 -20.08 -0.86 2.80
CA THR A 206 -20.56 0.04 1.72
C THR A 206 -19.45 0.79 0.99
N MET A 207 -18.25 0.84 1.57
CA MET A 207 -17.07 1.52 1.00
C MET A 207 -15.86 0.56 0.91
N PRO A 208 -15.91 -0.45 0.03
CA PRO A 208 -14.79 -1.36 -0.18
C PRO A 208 -13.64 -0.67 -0.92
N LEU A 209 -12.41 -0.96 -0.52
CA LEU A 209 -11.20 -0.59 -1.28
C LEU A 209 -10.89 -1.59 -2.38
N SER A 210 -11.23 -2.86 -2.18
CA SER A 210 -11.11 -3.91 -3.20
C SER A 210 -12.39 -4.74 -3.26
N ARG A 211 -12.77 -5.13 -4.47
CA ARG A 211 -13.85 -6.11 -4.71
C ARG A 211 -13.31 -7.51 -5.01
N ASP A 212 -11.99 -7.67 -5.03
CA ASP A 212 -11.37 -8.96 -5.27
C ASP A 212 -11.72 -9.91 -4.14
N ASN A 213 -12.20 -11.11 -4.50
CA ASN A 213 -12.57 -12.14 -3.55
C ASN A 213 -11.33 -12.94 -3.12
N THR A 214 -10.32 -12.23 -2.60
CA THR A 214 -9.04 -12.79 -2.13
C THR A 214 -8.80 -12.42 -0.67
N PRO A 215 -8.06 -13.22 0.11
CA PRO A 215 -7.73 -12.89 1.50
C PRO A 215 -7.14 -11.49 1.67
N GLU A 216 -6.31 -11.05 0.71
CA GLU A 216 -5.69 -9.73 0.66
C GLU A 216 -6.73 -8.63 0.43
N GLY A 217 -7.62 -8.79 -0.55
CA GLY A 217 -8.72 -7.86 -0.83
C GLY A 217 -9.63 -7.69 0.38
N HIS A 218 -9.95 -8.79 1.05
CA HIS A 218 -10.73 -8.77 2.28
C HIS A 218 -10.00 -8.08 3.43
N ARG A 219 -8.69 -8.31 3.58
CA ARG A 219 -7.86 -7.62 4.58
C ARG A 219 -7.86 -6.11 4.36
N LEU A 220 -7.79 -5.65 3.11
CA LEU A 220 -7.87 -4.22 2.78
C LEU A 220 -9.21 -3.60 3.17
N ASN A 221 -10.31 -4.36 3.08
CA ASN A 221 -11.64 -3.85 3.43
C ASN A 221 -11.87 -3.81 4.96
N ARG A 222 -11.31 -4.76 5.72
CA ARG A 222 -11.39 -4.82 7.18
C ARG A 222 -10.42 -3.85 7.84
N ARG A 223 -10.73 -2.56 7.80
CA ARG A 223 -9.85 -1.48 8.27
C ARG A 223 -10.59 -0.46 9.13
N VAL A 224 -9.82 0.36 9.84
CA VAL A 224 -10.25 1.64 10.39
C VAL A 224 -9.40 2.74 9.77
N GLU A 225 -10.05 3.80 9.34
CA GLU A 225 -9.41 5.03 8.87
C GLU A 225 -9.61 6.14 9.91
N VAL A 226 -8.67 7.08 9.96
CA VAL A 226 -8.67 8.24 10.84
C VAL A 226 -8.73 9.48 9.96
N ARG A 227 -9.89 10.13 9.92
CA ARG A 227 -10.05 11.42 9.26
C ARG A 227 -9.81 12.55 10.26
N ILE A 228 -9.03 13.54 9.88
CA ILE A 228 -8.78 14.70 10.73
C ILE A 228 -9.83 15.75 10.40
N LEU A 229 -10.57 16.19 11.41
CA LEU A 229 -11.65 17.17 11.27
C LEU A 229 -11.16 18.59 11.56
N GLN A 230 -10.19 18.70 12.47
CA GLN A 230 -9.61 19.95 12.93
C GLN A 230 -8.17 19.67 13.37
N GLU A 231 -7.29 20.65 13.18
CA GLU A 231 -5.90 20.66 13.64
C GLU A 231 -5.72 21.66 14.79
#